data_AF-A0A964PE78-F1
#
_entry.id   AF-A0A964PE78-F1
#
_cell.length_a   1.000
_cell.length_b   1.000
_cell.length_c   1.000
_cell.angle_alpha   90.00
_cell.angle_beta   90.00
_cell.angle_gamma   90.00
#
_symmetry.space_group_name_H-M   'P 1'
#
loop_
_entity.id
_entity.type
_entity.pdbx_description
1 polymer ?
#
loop_
_entity_poly.entity_id
_entity_poly.type
_entity_poly.pdbx_seq_one_letter_code
_entity_poly.pdbx_strand_id
1 'polypeptide(L)'
;MNALADSRVADYLNENFICTYLKVGTLQIVNGQKQGGNVASYFCVYDGGVLHAVPGQTNANKLLSEARWAYETRKSALTFSTDLVSGERNMNKYMEQVRKSHHERYHAEQNGWSGPRNGRALPPIPATMPRNLGQQVQAHWLLTKGPLAKIDTVYPVVWTQILREQLSGLPVAKR
;
A
#
# COMPACT_ATOMS: atom_id res chain seq x y z
N MET A 1 -16.24 -3.85 -13.52
CA MET A 1 -15.51 -2.83 -14.30
C MET A 1 -14.08 -2.79 -13.80
N ASN A 2 -13.08 -2.83 -14.70
CA ASN A 2 -11.67 -2.77 -14.34
C ASN A 2 -11.35 -1.40 -13.70
N ALA A 3 -10.68 -1.36 -12.56
CA ALA A 3 -10.37 -0.12 -11.85
C ALA A 3 -9.57 0.88 -12.70
N LEU A 4 -8.66 0.39 -13.54
CA LEU A 4 -7.82 1.22 -14.40
C LEU A 4 -8.52 1.70 -15.68
N ALA A 5 -9.73 1.20 -15.97
CA ALA A 5 -10.54 1.65 -17.09
C ALA A 5 -11.54 2.75 -16.71
N ASP A 6 -11.62 3.12 -15.43
CA ASP A 6 -12.48 4.20 -14.94
C ASP A 6 -11.77 5.55 -15.10
N SER A 7 -12.38 6.49 -15.83
CA SER A 7 -11.77 7.79 -16.10
C SER A 7 -11.44 8.57 -14.83
N ARG A 8 -12.26 8.45 -13.78
CA ARG A 8 -12.03 9.17 -12.51
C ARG A 8 -10.76 8.69 -11.81
N VAL A 9 -10.42 7.41 -11.97
CA VAL A 9 -9.16 6.86 -11.47
C VAL A 9 -8.00 7.37 -12.32
N ALA A 10 -8.14 7.32 -13.64
CA ALA A 10 -7.10 7.79 -14.57
C ALA A 10 -6.78 9.28 -14.36
N ASP A 11 -7.79 10.14 -14.31
CA ASP A 11 -7.65 11.59 -14.13
C ASP A 11 -6.92 11.89 -12.81
N TYR A 12 -7.37 11.29 -11.71
CA TYR A 12 -6.76 11.50 -10.39
C TYR A 12 -5.31 11.01 -10.33
N LEU A 13 -5.04 9.84 -10.92
CA LEU A 13 -3.69 9.28 -10.94
C LEU A 13 -2.74 10.14 -11.79
N ASN A 14 -3.16 10.58 -12.97
CA ASN A 14 -2.35 11.41 -13.87
C ASN A 14 -2.05 12.80 -13.27
N GLU A 15 -2.98 13.37 -12.52
CA GLU A 15 -2.79 14.68 -11.89
C GLU A 15 -1.83 14.62 -10.69
N ASN A 16 -1.86 13.52 -9.92
CA ASN A 16 -1.20 13.47 -8.60
C ASN A 16 0.02 12.54 -8.54
N PHE A 17 0.21 11.66 -9.52
CA PHE A 17 1.23 10.61 -9.48
C PHE A 17 1.94 10.43 -10.82
N ILE A 18 3.19 9.94 -10.75
CA ILE A 18 3.87 9.37 -11.90
C ILE A 18 3.52 7.87 -11.93
N CYS A 19 2.76 7.46 -12.93
CA CYS A 19 2.32 6.07 -13.06
C CYS A 19 3.27 5.26 -13.94
N THR A 20 3.68 4.10 -13.43
CA THR A 20 4.42 3.09 -14.18
C THR A 20 3.88 1.71 -13.82
N TYR A 21 4.07 0.73 -14.70
CA TYR A 21 3.72 -0.64 -14.44
C TYR A 21 4.88 -1.57 -14.80
N LEU A 22 5.03 -2.64 -14.03
CA LEU A 22 5.95 -3.71 -14.33
C LEU A 22 5.18 -5.03 -14.36
N LYS A 23 5.23 -5.72 -15.49
CA LYS A 23 4.76 -7.10 -15.58
C LYS A 23 5.81 -7.98 -14.91
N VAL A 24 5.42 -8.64 -13.82
CA VAL A 24 6.31 -9.50 -13.01
C VAL A 24 6.00 -11.00 -13.14
N GLY A 25 4.99 -11.36 -13.95
CA GLY A 25 4.61 -12.73 -14.22
C GLY A 25 3.70 -12.84 -15.45
N THR A 26 3.49 -14.07 -15.92
CA THR A 26 2.61 -14.39 -17.04
C THR A 26 1.34 -15.05 -16.53
N LEU A 27 0.18 -14.63 -17.06
CA LEU A 27 -1.07 -15.35 -16.88
C LEU A 27 -0.98 -16.66 -17.68
N GLN A 28 -1.26 -17.78 -17.03
CA GLN A 28 -1.35 -19.10 -17.66
C GLN A 28 -2.68 -19.75 -17.26
N ILE A 29 -3.21 -20.60 -18.13
CA ILE A 29 -4.34 -21.46 -17.79
C ILE A 29 -3.78 -22.88 -17.70
N VAL A 30 -3.72 -23.43 -16.49
CA VAL A 30 -3.23 -24.79 -16.23
C VAL A 30 -4.41 -25.61 -15.77
N ASN A 31 -4.72 -26.70 -16.48
CA ASN A 31 -5.89 -27.57 -16.21
C ASN A 31 -7.22 -26.81 -16.12
N GLY A 32 -7.42 -25.81 -16.99
CA GLY A 32 -8.64 -25.00 -17.01
C GLY A 32 -8.73 -23.95 -15.89
N GLN A 33 -7.74 -23.86 -15.00
CA GLN A 33 -7.69 -22.84 -13.96
C GLN A 33 -6.72 -21.71 -14.34
N LYS A 34 -7.18 -20.47 -14.17
CA LYS A 34 -6.37 -19.27 -14.35
C LYS A 34 -5.34 -19.19 -13.21
N GLN A 35 -4.07 -19.24 -13.58
CA GLN A 35 -2.92 -18.96 -12.72
C GLN A 35 -2.31 -17.62 -13.14
N GLY A 36 -2.19 -16.69 -12.19
CA GLY A 36 -1.67 -15.34 -12.44
C GLY A 36 -2.71 -14.31 -12.91
N GLY A 37 -2.22 -13.14 -13.33
CA GLY A 37 -3.07 -11.96 -13.59
C GLY A 37 -3.51 -11.23 -12.31
N ASN A 38 -2.80 -11.46 -11.19
CA ASN A 38 -2.90 -10.61 -10.02
C ASN A 38 -2.17 -9.30 -10.27
N VAL A 39 -2.60 -8.29 -9.54
CA VAL A 39 -2.02 -6.95 -9.53
C VAL A 39 -1.71 -6.60 -8.09
N ALA A 40 -0.66 -5.82 -7.89
CA ALA A 40 -0.46 -5.07 -6.68
C ALA A 40 -0.08 -3.65 -7.10
N SER A 41 -0.71 -2.65 -6.49
CA SER A 41 -0.37 -1.25 -6.70
C SER A 41 0.45 -0.75 -5.53
N TYR A 42 1.55 -0.07 -5.82
CA TYR A 42 2.43 0.52 -4.81
C TYR A 42 2.49 2.03 -5.04
N PHE A 43 2.28 2.79 -3.96
CA PHE A 43 2.50 4.23 -3.94
C PHE A 43 3.83 4.47 -3.26
N CYS A 44 4.79 5.01 -4.02
CA CYS A 44 6.17 5.17 -3.56
C CYS A 44 6.57 6.64 -3.48
N VAL A 45 7.49 6.95 -2.58
CA VAL A 45 8.29 8.17 -2.65
C VAL A 45 9.46 7.98 -3.63
N TYR A 46 10.12 9.08 -4.00
CA TYR A 46 11.09 9.15 -5.11
C TYR A 46 12.29 8.20 -4.96
N ASP A 47 12.64 7.82 -3.73
CA ASP A 47 13.77 6.94 -3.41
C ASP A 47 13.37 5.45 -3.35
N GLY A 48 12.15 5.11 -3.78
CA GLY A 48 11.61 3.75 -3.75
C GLY A 48 11.06 3.31 -2.39
N GLY A 49 10.98 4.19 -1.38
CA GLY A 49 10.27 3.91 -0.14
C GLY A 49 8.76 3.75 -0.38
N VAL A 50 8.18 2.64 0.08
CA VAL A 50 6.75 2.36 -0.11
C VAL A 50 5.94 3.11 0.93
N LEU A 51 5.16 4.09 0.47
CA LEU A 51 4.21 4.84 1.29
C LEU A 51 2.90 4.08 1.48
N HIS A 52 2.43 3.38 0.47
CA HIS A 52 1.19 2.59 0.55
C HIS A 52 1.20 1.44 -0.44
N ALA A 53 0.46 0.37 -0.14
CA ALA A 53 0.27 -0.77 -1.03
C ALA A 53 -1.20 -1.21 -1.06
N VAL A 54 -1.68 -1.57 -2.24
CA VAL A 54 -3.00 -2.18 -2.48
C VAL A 54 -2.76 -3.55 -3.08
N PRO A 55 -2.78 -4.62 -2.28
CA PRO A 55 -2.60 -5.97 -2.77
C PRO A 55 -3.88 -6.43 -3.49
N GLY A 56 -3.70 -7.04 -4.65
CA GLY A 56 -4.75 -7.77 -5.33
C GLY A 56 -5.56 -6.90 -6.29
N GLN A 57 -6.51 -7.56 -6.95
CA GLN A 57 -7.46 -6.87 -7.81
C GLN A 57 -8.44 -6.06 -6.96
N THR A 58 -8.81 -4.90 -7.46
CA THR A 58 -9.75 -4.00 -6.78
C THR A 58 -10.69 -3.34 -7.79
N ASN A 59 -11.75 -2.70 -7.31
CA ASN A 59 -12.64 -1.90 -8.14
C ASN A 59 -12.21 -0.42 -8.16
N ALA A 60 -12.77 0.35 -9.09
CA ALA A 60 -12.42 1.75 -9.29
C ALA A 60 -12.59 2.61 -8.02
N ASN A 61 -13.71 2.44 -7.31
CA ASN A 61 -14.00 3.22 -6.10
C ASN A 61 -12.96 2.95 -5.00
N LYS A 62 -12.60 1.68 -4.77
CA LYS A 62 -11.59 1.32 -3.78
C LYS A 62 -10.21 1.82 -4.22
N LEU A 63 -9.78 1.62 -5.47
CA LEU A 63 -8.49 2.14 -5.95
C LEU A 63 -8.39 3.67 -5.81
N LEU A 64 -9.44 4.39 -6.20
CA LEU A 64 -9.49 5.85 -6.05
C LEU A 64 -9.41 6.25 -4.57
N SER A 65 -10.13 5.56 -3.68
CA SER A 65 -10.09 5.84 -2.24
C SER A 65 -8.70 5.60 -1.64
N GLU A 66 -8.01 4.54 -2.07
CA GLU A 66 -6.66 4.20 -1.59
C GLU A 66 -5.60 5.16 -2.16
N ALA A 67 -5.73 5.59 -3.41
CA ALA A 67 -4.86 6.61 -4.00
C ALA A 67 -5.00 7.95 -3.27
N ARG A 68 -6.24 8.39 -3.01
CA ARG A 68 -6.52 9.59 -2.22
C ARG A 68 -5.95 9.49 -0.81
N TRP A 69 -6.14 8.34 -0.16
CA TRP A 69 -5.60 8.11 1.18
C TRP A 69 -4.07 8.17 1.20
N ALA A 70 -3.39 7.57 0.22
CA ALA A 70 -1.94 7.64 0.10
C ALA A 70 -1.45 9.09 -0.11
N TYR A 71 -2.11 9.84 -1.00
CA TYR A 71 -1.80 11.24 -1.27
C TYR A 71 -1.95 12.12 -0.01
N GLU A 72 -3.08 12.02 0.67
CA GLU A 72 -3.34 12.81 1.89
C GLU A 72 -2.44 12.39 3.06
N THR A 73 -2.10 11.10 3.17
CA THR A 73 -1.13 10.61 4.16
C THR A 73 0.24 11.24 3.92
N ARG A 74 0.69 11.33 2.65
CA ARG A 74 1.94 12.03 2.31
C ARG A 74 1.90 13.50 2.71
N LYS A 75 0.82 14.22 2.37
CA LYS A 75 0.66 15.63 2.73
C LYS A 75 0.69 15.82 4.24
N SER A 76 -0.07 15.01 4.97
CA SER A 76 -0.08 15.02 6.44
C SER A 76 1.33 14.79 7.02
N ALA A 77 2.05 13.78 6.51
CA ALA A 77 3.41 13.50 6.94
C ALA A 77 4.38 14.65 6.63
N LEU A 78 4.27 15.29 5.46
CA LEU A 78 5.06 16.48 5.12
C LEU A 78 4.77 17.64 6.05
N THR A 79 3.49 17.98 6.27
CA THR A 79 3.07 19.06 7.17
C THR A 79 3.58 18.83 8.59
N PHE A 80 3.50 17.60 9.10
CA PHE A 80 3.93 17.27 10.47
C PHE A 80 5.45 17.27 10.66
N SER A 81 6.20 17.01 9.58
CA SER A 81 7.65 16.81 9.65
C SER A 81 8.48 18.00 9.18
N THR A 82 7.87 18.99 8.52
CA THR A 82 8.59 20.13 7.95
C THR A 82 8.56 21.29 8.93
N ASP A 83 9.73 21.84 9.24
CA ASP A 83 9.85 23.08 9.98
C ASP A 83 9.43 24.26 9.07
N LEU A 84 8.52 25.11 9.55
CA LEU A 84 7.97 26.20 8.73
C LEU A 84 8.94 27.37 8.53
N VAL A 85 9.97 27.49 9.38
CA VAL A 85 10.94 28.58 9.30
C VAL A 85 12.10 28.19 8.39
N SER A 86 12.69 27.00 8.59
CA SER A 86 13.83 26.54 7.80
C SER A 86 13.43 25.79 6.53
N GLY A 87 12.20 25.26 6.45
CA GLY A 87 11.77 24.35 5.39
C GLY A 87 12.40 22.96 5.47
N GLU A 88 13.19 22.68 6.51
CA GLU A 88 13.86 21.39 6.69
C GLU A 88 12.87 20.31 7.13
N ARG A 89 13.07 19.10 6.60
CA ARG A 89 12.22 17.95 6.91
C ARG A 89 12.87 17.02 7.92
N ASN A 90 12.19 16.78 9.02
CA ASN A 90 12.57 15.76 9.99
C ASN A 90 12.06 14.38 9.54
N MET A 91 12.95 13.55 9.01
CA MET A 91 12.59 12.22 8.49
C MET A 91 12.06 11.27 9.57
N ASN A 92 12.46 11.40 10.82
CA ASN A 92 11.93 10.57 11.91
C ASN A 92 10.45 10.87 12.15
N LYS A 93 10.08 12.16 12.23
CA LYS A 93 8.67 12.59 12.33
C LYS A 93 7.85 12.17 11.11
N TYR A 94 8.44 12.25 9.93
CA TYR A 94 7.77 11.83 8.69
C TYR A 94 7.43 10.33 8.74
N MET A 95 8.40 9.48 9.08
CA MET A 95 8.18 8.03 9.23
C MET A 95 7.21 7.69 10.35
N GLU A 96 7.27 8.41 11.46
CA GLU A 96 6.34 8.24 12.58
C GLU A 96 4.89 8.56 12.17
N GLN A 97 4.68 9.64 11.43
CA GLN A 97 3.34 9.98 10.94
C GLN A 97 2.80 8.94 9.95
N VAL A 98 3.63 8.47 9.01
CA VAL A 98 3.25 7.38 8.08
C VAL A 98 2.90 6.11 8.85
N ARG A 99 3.72 5.72 9.84
CA ARG A 99 3.45 4.57 10.71
C ARG A 99 2.12 4.71 11.43
N LYS A 100 1.88 5.88 12.04
CA LYS A 100 0.64 6.19 12.76
C LYS A 100 -0.58 6.07 11.85
N SER A 101 -0.53 6.65 10.65
CA SER A 101 -1.64 6.58 9.70
C SER A 101 -1.97 5.14 9.30
N HIS A 102 -0.95 4.29 9.09
CA HIS A 102 -1.18 2.86 8.83
C HIS A 102 -1.73 2.11 10.04
N HIS A 103 -1.27 2.43 11.25
CA HIS A 103 -1.76 1.83 12.49
C HIS A 103 -3.24 2.15 12.69
N GLU A 104 -3.63 3.41 12.47
CA GLU A 104 -5.03 3.83 12.50
C GLU A 104 -5.86 3.09 11.45
N ARG A 105 -5.35 2.99 10.22
CA ARG A 105 -6.05 2.33 9.12
C ARG A 105 -6.19 0.81 9.32
N TYR A 106 -5.18 0.17 9.90
CA TYR A 106 -5.23 -1.24 10.30
C TYR A 106 -6.44 -1.52 11.21
N HIS A 107 -6.61 -0.71 12.25
CA HIS A 107 -7.74 -0.87 13.19
C HIS A 107 -9.08 -0.47 12.59
N ALA A 108 -9.10 0.57 11.76
CA ALA A 108 -10.30 0.99 11.04
C ALA A 108 -10.84 -0.13 10.14
N GLU A 109 -9.96 -0.79 9.39
CA GLU A 109 -10.36 -1.88 8.50
C GLU A 109 -10.67 -3.19 9.24
N GLN A 110 -10.02 -3.47 10.38
CA GLN A 110 -10.29 -4.68 11.16
C GLN A 110 -11.65 -4.61 11.90
N ASN A 111 -11.97 -3.46 12.50
CA ASN A 111 -13.06 -3.34 13.48
C ASN A 111 -14.16 -2.35 13.05
N GLY A 112 -14.10 -1.81 11.83
CA GLY A 112 -14.94 -0.66 11.43
C GLY A 112 -14.68 0.58 12.29
N TRP A 113 -13.49 0.68 12.87
CA TRP A 113 -13.17 1.71 13.86
C TRP A 113 -13.08 3.09 13.20
N SER A 114 -13.91 4.03 13.67
CA SER A 114 -14.01 5.39 13.12
C SER A 114 -13.11 6.41 13.84
N GLY A 115 -12.01 5.96 14.46
CA GLY A 115 -11.08 6.81 15.20
C GLY A 115 -11.30 6.84 16.72
N PRO A 116 -10.43 7.54 17.48
CA PRO A 116 -10.44 7.52 18.92
C PRO A 116 -11.70 8.16 19.49
N ARG A 117 -12.62 7.32 20.00
CA ARG A 117 -13.65 7.76 20.92
C ARG A 117 -12.99 8.00 22.28
N ASN A 118 -13.00 9.23 22.76
CA ASN A 118 -12.56 9.63 24.11
C ASN A 118 -11.05 9.50 24.39
N GLY A 119 -10.17 9.80 23.41
CA GLY A 119 -8.72 9.90 23.66
C GLY A 119 -8.02 8.59 24.01
N ARG A 120 -8.69 7.44 23.85
CA ARG A 120 -8.09 6.13 24.13
C ARG A 120 -7.01 5.81 23.10
N ALA A 121 -5.83 5.43 23.58
CA ALA A 121 -4.73 4.97 22.73
C ALA A 121 -5.16 3.75 21.89
N LEU A 122 -4.65 3.68 20.67
CA LEU A 122 -4.84 2.52 19.80
C LEU A 122 -4.25 1.25 20.41
N PRO A 123 -4.90 0.08 20.26
CA PRO A 123 -4.28 -1.17 20.68
C PRO A 123 -2.97 -1.39 19.91
N PRO A 124 -1.95 -2.02 20.54
CA PRO A 124 -0.74 -2.39 19.81
C PRO A 124 -1.09 -3.33 18.65
N ILE A 125 -0.39 -3.17 17.52
CA ILE A 125 -0.53 -4.14 16.42
C ILE A 125 0.15 -5.46 16.78
N PRO A 126 -0.39 -6.61 16.33
CA PRO A 126 0.20 -7.92 16.58
C PRO A 126 1.69 -8.00 16.22
N ALA A 127 2.45 -8.84 16.93
CA ALA A 127 3.87 -9.04 16.66
C ALA A 127 4.12 -9.74 15.32
N THR A 128 3.22 -10.64 14.93
CA THR A 128 3.27 -11.39 13.66
C THR A 128 2.15 -10.96 12.73
N MET A 129 2.34 -11.17 11.43
CA MET A 129 1.34 -10.81 10.41
C MET A 129 0.05 -11.63 10.60
N PRO A 130 -1.13 -10.99 10.72
CA PRO A 130 -2.39 -11.70 10.91
C PRO A 130 -2.90 -12.29 9.60
N ARG A 131 -2.63 -13.59 9.38
CA ARG A 131 -2.92 -14.30 8.10
C ARG A 131 -4.40 -14.54 7.81
N ASN A 132 -5.26 -14.39 8.81
CA ASN A 132 -6.71 -14.59 8.74
C ASN A 132 -7.49 -13.29 8.46
N LEU A 133 -6.82 -12.15 8.32
CA LEU A 133 -7.44 -10.86 8.00
C LEU A 133 -7.39 -10.57 6.49
N GLY A 134 -8.15 -9.56 6.05
CA GLY A 134 -8.13 -9.10 4.67
C GLY A 134 -6.74 -8.65 4.21
N GLN A 135 -6.47 -8.78 2.91
CA GLN A 135 -5.17 -8.44 2.32
C GLN A 135 -4.77 -6.98 2.57
N GLN A 136 -5.73 -6.05 2.51
CA GLN A 136 -5.49 -4.63 2.78
C GLN A 136 -5.07 -4.38 4.25
N VAL A 137 -5.71 -5.07 5.20
CA VAL A 137 -5.35 -5.03 6.63
C VAL A 137 -3.92 -5.54 6.83
N GLN A 138 -3.54 -6.62 6.15
CA GLN A 138 -2.17 -7.15 6.20
C GLN A 138 -1.15 -6.16 5.61
N ALA A 139 -1.50 -5.42 4.55
CA ALA A 139 -0.64 -4.38 4.00
C ALA A 139 -0.43 -3.21 4.99
N HIS A 140 -1.49 -2.78 5.66
CA HIS A 140 -1.39 -1.76 6.72
C HIS A 140 -0.57 -2.24 7.91
N TRP A 141 -0.71 -3.51 8.31
CA TRP A 141 0.17 -4.11 9.32
C TRP A 141 1.64 -4.05 8.89
N LEU A 142 1.95 -4.46 7.66
CA LEU A 142 3.30 -4.47 7.11
C LEU A 142 3.93 -3.07 7.13
N LEU A 143 3.21 -2.07 6.64
CA LEU A 143 3.70 -0.69 6.55
C LEU A 143 3.68 0.05 7.89
N THR A 144 2.97 -0.46 8.90
CA THR A 144 3.14 0.01 10.28
C THR A 144 4.46 -0.50 10.88
N LYS A 145 4.84 -1.75 10.62
CA LYS A 145 6.10 -2.34 11.11
C LYS A 145 7.32 -1.77 10.40
N GLY A 146 7.22 -1.52 9.09
CA GLY A 146 8.28 -0.93 8.28
C GLY A 146 7.77 0.21 7.40
N PRO A 147 7.45 1.39 7.96
CA PRO A 147 7.02 2.53 7.15
C PRO A 147 8.13 2.94 6.19
N LEU A 148 7.79 3.17 4.91
CA LEU A 148 8.74 3.53 3.86
C LEU A 148 9.85 2.51 3.62
N ALA A 149 9.65 1.24 4.02
CA ALA A 149 10.52 0.16 3.60
C ALA A 149 10.64 0.17 2.07
N LYS A 150 11.84 -0.12 1.57
CA LYS A 150 12.14 -0.09 0.13
C LYS A 150 11.31 -1.13 -0.61
N ILE A 151 10.96 -0.82 -1.86
CA ILE A 151 10.07 -1.66 -2.67
C ILE A 151 10.62 -3.09 -2.85
N ASP A 152 11.93 -3.27 -2.97
CA ASP A 152 12.60 -4.58 -3.04
C ASP A 152 12.41 -5.43 -1.78
N THR A 153 12.19 -4.79 -0.63
CA THR A 153 11.90 -5.43 0.65
C THR A 153 10.41 -5.72 0.82
N VAL A 154 9.54 -4.78 0.40
CA VAL A 154 8.08 -4.89 0.56
C VAL A 154 7.47 -5.84 -0.49
N TYR A 155 7.96 -5.79 -1.72
CA TYR A 155 7.43 -6.56 -2.85
C TYR A 155 7.38 -8.07 -2.57
N PRO A 156 8.46 -8.73 -2.11
CA PRO A 156 8.42 -10.16 -1.81
C PRO A 156 7.37 -10.53 -0.76
N VAL A 157 7.21 -9.70 0.28
CA VAL A 157 6.25 -9.95 1.34
C VAL A 157 4.82 -9.84 0.83
N VAL A 158 4.50 -8.78 0.06
CA VAL A 158 3.16 -8.59 -0.50
C VAL A 158 2.78 -9.77 -1.40
N TRP A 159 3.65 -10.20 -2.30
CA TRP A 159 3.33 -11.29 -3.22
C TRP A 159 3.27 -12.64 -2.52
N THR A 160 4.30 -13.01 -1.77
CA THR A 160 4.40 -14.38 -1.21
C THR A 160 3.56 -14.59 0.04
N GLN A 161 3.39 -13.57 0.88
CA GLN A 161 2.69 -13.73 2.17
C GLN A 161 1.25 -13.22 2.11
N ILE A 162 1.00 -12.07 1.48
CA ILE A 162 -0.33 -11.46 1.44
C ILE A 162 -1.17 -12.02 0.29
N LEU A 163 -0.63 -12.00 -0.94
CA LEU A 163 -1.31 -12.54 -2.12
C LEU A 163 -1.19 -14.06 -2.24
N ARG A 164 -0.23 -14.67 -1.51
CA ARG A 164 0.06 -16.12 -1.54
C ARG A 164 0.45 -16.60 -2.93
N GLU A 165 1.14 -15.73 -3.66
CA GLU A 165 1.63 -15.97 -5.02
C GLU A 165 3.13 -16.28 -4.99
N GLN A 166 3.56 -17.22 -5.84
CA GLN A 166 4.98 -17.50 -5.99
C GLN A 166 5.63 -16.45 -6.90
N LEU A 167 6.77 -15.92 -6.46
CA LEU A 167 7.59 -15.05 -7.29
C LEU A 167 8.43 -15.90 -8.26
N SER A 168 8.26 -15.64 -9.56
CA SER A 168 9.16 -16.14 -10.58
C SER A 168 10.56 -15.57 -10.40
N GLY A 169 11.56 -16.43 -10.16
CA GLY A 169 12.98 -16.05 -10.25
C GLY A 169 13.50 -15.87 -11.69
N LEU A 170 12.70 -16.20 -12.72
CA LEU A 170 13.09 -16.06 -14.12
C LEU A 170 12.63 -14.72 -14.71
N PRO A 171 13.44 -14.06 -15.57
CA PRO A 171 13.03 -12.84 -16.26
C PRO A 171 11.77 -13.07 -17.08
N VAL A 172 10.83 -12.12 -17.05
CA VAL A 172 9.56 -12.18 -17.79
C VAL A 172 9.79 -12.28 -19.32
N ALA A 173 10.91 -11.77 -19.82
CA ALA A 173 11.28 -11.87 -21.23
C ALA A 173 11.78 -13.27 -21.68
N LYS A 174 12.01 -14.20 -20.74
CA LYS A 174 12.53 -15.56 -21.01
C LYS A 174 11.50 -16.66 -20.69
N ARG A 175 10.22 -16.33 -20.60
CA ARG A 175 9.12 -17.26 -20.28
C ARG A 175 8.05 -17.28 -21.36
#